data_AF-A0A7D5N4E2-F1
#
_entry.id   AF-A0A7D5N4E2-F1
#
_cell.length_a   1.000
_cell.length_b   1.000
_cell.length_c   1.000
_cell.angle_alpha   90.00
_cell.angle_beta   90.00
_cell.angle_gamma   90.00
#
_symmetry.space_group_name_H-M   'P 1'
#
loop_
_entity.id
_entity.type
_entity.pdbx_description
1 polymer ?
#
loop_
_entity_poly.entity_id
_entity_poly.type
_entity_poly.pdbx_seq_one_letter_code
_entity_poly.pdbx_strand_id
1 'polypeptide(L)'
;MNQQGNLTCHFPGEALGNSYYLSIKGRNSIEVWTNQPELISLNTTYDFTTSATQVFGANQVEVSPGIFALYSGDINQDGVVDGLDYNDWELDNNNFSAGYFSTDLNGDGIVDGLDFYSGK
;
A
#
# COMPACT_ATOMS: atom_id res chain seq x y z
N MET A 1 -1.95 3.29 10.50
CA MET A 1 -1.19 4.27 9.71
C MET A 1 -1.70 5.65 10.09
N ASN A 2 -0.84 6.65 10.35
CA ASN A 2 -1.36 8.02 10.50
C ASN A 2 -1.85 8.49 9.12
N GLN A 3 -2.78 9.43 9.06
CA GLN A 3 -3.29 9.97 7.77
C GLN A 3 -2.21 10.74 6.97
N GLN A 4 -0.97 10.80 7.46
CA GLN A 4 0.14 11.56 6.90
C GLN A 4 1.11 10.68 6.09
N GLY A 5 0.83 9.38 5.94
CA GLY A 5 1.62 8.47 5.10
C GLY A 5 2.99 8.08 5.68
N ASN A 6 3.25 8.37 6.96
CA ASN A 6 4.52 8.06 7.61
C ASN A 6 4.40 6.81 8.51
N LEU A 7 5.41 5.94 8.44
CA LEU A 7 5.52 4.73 9.24
C LEU A 7 6.90 4.70 9.92
N THR A 8 6.93 4.47 11.23
CA THR A 8 8.17 4.26 11.98
C THR A 8 8.26 2.80 12.39
N CYS A 9 9.33 2.12 11.97
CA CYS A 9 9.65 0.76 12.37
C CYS A 9 10.87 0.74 13.28
N HIS A 10 10.83 -0.10 14.31
CA HIS A 10 11.99 -0.39 15.15
C HIS A 10 12.50 -1.78 14.83
N PHE A 11 13.75 -1.87 14.40
CA PHE A 11 14.41 -3.13 14.11
C PHE A 11 15.36 -3.52 15.25
N PRO A 12 15.63 -4.82 15.45
CA PRO A 12 16.65 -5.28 16.37
C PRO A 12 18.04 -4.71 16.04
N GLY A 13 18.92 -4.61 17.04
CA GLY A 13 20.25 -4.02 16.87
C GLY A 13 21.13 -4.78 15.87
N GLU A 14 20.85 -6.07 15.64
CA GLU A 14 21.49 -6.94 14.67
C GLU A 14 21.23 -6.52 13.22
N ALA A 15 20.18 -5.75 12.94
CA ALA A 15 19.92 -5.21 11.62
C ALA A 15 20.88 -4.07 11.25
N LEU A 16 21.49 -3.39 12.25
CA LEU A 16 22.35 -2.24 12.03
C LEU A 16 23.61 -2.62 11.22
N GLY A 17 23.82 -1.92 10.12
CA GLY A 17 24.94 -2.15 9.20
C GLY A 17 24.68 -3.22 8.14
N ASN A 18 23.51 -3.86 8.15
CA ASN A 18 23.09 -4.85 7.15
C ASN A 18 22.08 -4.24 6.16
N SER A 19 22.03 -4.78 4.94
CA SER A 19 21.09 -4.33 3.89
C SER A 19 19.91 -5.28 3.74
N TYR A 20 18.71 -4.74 3.63
CA TYR A 20 17.46 -5.49 3.50
C TYR A 20 16.57 -4.88 2.44
N TYR A 21 15.77 -5.70 1.78
CA TYR A 21 14.66 -5.16 1.01
C TYR A 21 13.57 -4.67 1.96
N LEU A 22 13.02 -3.49 1.70
CA LEU A 22 11.90 -2.96 2.45
C LEU A 22 10.63 -3.25 1.67
N SER A 23 9.59 -3.73 2.35
CA SER A 23 8.28 -3.98 1.76
C SER A 23 7.22 -3.10 2.40
N ILE A 24 6.28 -2.60 1.59
CA ILE A 24 5.01 -2.06 2.05
C ILE A 24 3.91 -3.02 1.61
N LYS A 25 3.24 -3.58 2.62
CA LYS A 25 2.01 -4.36 2.45
C LYS A 25 0.83 -3.57 2.99
N GLY A 26 -0.04 -3.13 2.09
CA GLY A 26 -1.31 -2.49 2.45
C GLY A 26 -2.39 -3.51 2.80
N ARG A 27 -3.58 -3.02 3.18
CA ARG A 27 -4.74 -3.87 3.46
C ARG A 27 -5.42 -4.39 2.20
N ASN A 28 -5.28 -3.63 1.12
CA ASN A 28 -6.00 -3.77 -0.14
C ASN A 28 -5.19 -3.24 -1.32
N SER A 29 -3.87 -3.15 -1.16
CA SER A 29 -2.96 -2.64 -2.18
C SER A 29 -2.03 -3.74 -2.65
N ILE A 30 -1.56 -3.61 -3.88
CA ILE A 30 -0.46 -4.43 -4.39
C ILE A 30 0.76 -4.22 -3.48
N GLU A 31 1.32 -5.31 -2.98
CA GLU A 31 2.54 -5.27 -2.18
C GLU A 31 3.72 -4.79 -3.03
N VAL A 32 4.52 -3.86 -2.49
CA VAL A 32 5.71 -3.35 -3.17
C VAL A 32 6.95 -3.58 -2.34
N TRP A 33 8.04 -3.88 -3.03
CA TRP A 33 9.36 -4.11 -2.46
C TRP A 33 10.35 -3.13 -3.09
N THR A 34 11.32 -2.63 -2.33
CA THR A 34 12.41 -1.79 -2.86
C THR A 34 13.15 -2.53 -3.96
N ASN A 35 13.47 -1.88 -5.07
CA ASN A 35 14.13 -2.54 -6.22
C ASN A 35 15.58 -2.97 -5.91
N GLN A 36 16.18 -2.42 -4.84
CA GLN A 36 17.49 -2.79 -4.30
C GLN A 36 17.42 -2.88 -2.76
N PRO A 37 18.34 -3.62 -2.12
CA PRO A 37 18.44 -3.64 -0.67
C PRO A 37 18.85 -2.27 -0.10
N GLU A 38 18.20 -1.85 0.97
CA GLU A 38 18.48 -0.62 1.69
C GLU A 38 19.31 -0.90 2.94
N LEU A 39 20.36 -0.10 3.17
CA LEU A 39 21.22 -0.21 4.35
C LEU A 39 20.50 0.30 5.60
N ILE A 40 20.35 -0.57 6.59
CA ILE A 40 19.78 -0.18 7.89
C ILE A 40 20.86 0.48 8.74
N SER A 41 20.74 1.80 8.88
CA SER A 41 21.53 2.67 9.75
C SER A 41 20.78 3.01 11.03
N LEU A 42 21.42 3.76 11.94
CA LEU A 42 20.81 4.22 13.20
C LEU A 42 19.47 4.94 12.96
N ASN A 43 19.41 5.73 11.88
CA ASN A 43 18.18 6.28 11.33
C ASN A 43 18.20 6.03 9.83
N THR A 44 17.22 5.28 9.33
CA THR A 44 17.03 5.02 7.90
C THR A 44 15.68 5.58 7.50
N THR A 45 15.65 6.36 6.42
CA THR A 45 14.43 6.91 5.84
C THR A 45 14.38 6.52 4.39
N TYR A 46 13.24 5.98 3.96
CA TYR A 46 13.00 5.61 2.58
C TYR A 46 11.62 6.15 2.18
N ASP A 47 11.56 6.81 1.02
CA ASP A 47 10.35 7.46 0.52
C ASP A 47 9.87 6.75 -0.75
N PHE A 48 8.79 5.98 -0.63
CA PHE A 48 8.18 5.23 -1.73
C PHE A 48 7.41 6.11 -2.72
N THR A 49 7.48 7.45 -2.64
CA THR A 49 6.71 8.35 -3.51
C THR A 49 7.53 9.01 -4.62
N THR A 50 8.84 8.79 -4.68
CA THR A 50 9.73 9.60 -5.54
C THR A 50 9.93 9.12 -6.98
N SER A 51 9.82 7.81 -7.26
CA SER A 51 9.99 7.25 -8.60
C SER A 51 9.45 5.82 -8.70
N ALA A 52 8.75 5.47 -9.78
CA ALA A 52 8.33 4.07 -9.99
C ALA A 52 9.53 3.08 -10.01
N THR A 53 10.72 3.50 -10.46
CA THR A 53 11.90 2.61 -10.54
C THR A 53 12.49 2.20 -9.19
N GLN A 54 12.02 2.82 -8.10
CA GLN A 54 12.48 2.54 -6.74
C GLN A 54 11.87 1.25 -6.18
N VAL A 55 10.84 0.70 -6.84
CA VAL A 55 10.22 -0.57 -6.47
C VAL A 55 10.41 -1.61 -7.58
N PHE A 56 10.40 -2.88 -7.18
CA PHE A 56 10.44 -3.98 -8.14
C PHE A 56 9.31 -3.88 -9.17
N GLY A 57 9.65 -4.12 -10.44
CA GLY A 57 8.69 -4.13 -11.55
C GLY A 57 8.10 -2.77 -11.92
N ALA A 58 8.51 -1.69 -11.24
CA ALA A 58 7.85 -0.39 -11.36
C ALA A 58 6.34 -0.46 -11.04
N ASN A 59 5.96 -1.27 -10.05
CA ASN A 59 4.58 -1.49 -9.59
C ASN A 59 4.01 -0.30 -8.79
N GLN A 60 4.14 0.90 -9.32
CA GLN A 60 3.58 2.16 -8.82
C GLN A 60 3.06 2.99 -10.00
N VAL A 61 2.22 3.98 -9.71
CA VAL A 61 1.68 4.91 -10.72
C VAL A 61 1.96 6.35 -10.33
N GLU A 62 2.37 7.17 -11.30
CA GLU A 62 2.51 8.61 -11.10
C GLU A 62 1.12 9.27 -11.05
N VAL A 63 0.80 9.93 -9.93
CA VAL A 63 -0.51 10.59 -9.71
C VAL A 63 -0.43 12.11 -9.82
N SER A 64 0.78 12.66 -9.71
CA SER A 64 1.11 14.03 -10.06
C SER A 64 2.61 14.11 -10.37
N PRO A 65 3.11 15.15 -11.05
CA PRO A 65 4.51 15.21 -11.47
C PRO A 65 5.49 14.93 -10.31
N GLY A 66 6.22 13.82 -10.41
CA GLY A 66 7.20 13.37 -9.42
C GLY A 66 6.62 12.72 -8.15
N ILE A 67 5.31 12.44 -8.10
CA ILE A 67 4.64 11.79 -6.97
C ILE A 67 4.00 10.48 -7.42
N PHE A 68 4.43 9.40 -6.78
CA PHE A 68 4.03 8.03 -7.09
C PHE A 68 3.16 7.44 -5.98
N ALA A 69 2.13 6.72 -6.36
CA ALA A 69 1.21 6.01 -5.48
C ALA A 69 1.23 4.49 -5.75
N LEU A 70 0.78 3.72 -4.75
CA LEU A 70 0.59 2.28 -4.89
C LEU A 70 -0.76 1.99 -5.55
N TYR A 71 -0.85 0.88 -6.28
CA TYR A 71 -2.13 0.38 -6.80
C TYR A 71 -2.99 -0.17 -5.66
N SER A 72 -4.23 0.30 -5.55
CA SER A 72 -5.27 -0.24 -4.67
C SER A 72 -6.16 -1.21 -5.46
N GLY A 73 -6.86 -2.10 -4.75
CA GLY A 73 -7.84 -3.04 -5.30
C GLY A 73 -7.47 -4.52 -5.16
N ASP A 74 -6.26 -4.86 -4.68
CA ASP A 74 -5.87 -6.24 -4.34
C ASP A 74 -6.39 -6.56 -2.93
N ILE A 75 -7.69 -6.82 -2.85
CA ILE A 75 -8.46 -6.99 -1.61
C ILE A 75 -8.15 -8.35 -0.99
N ASN A 76 -8.03 -9.38 -1.82
CA ASN A 76 -7.77 -10.75 -1.37
C ASN A 76 -6.27 -11.02 -1.10
N GLN A 77 -5.39 -10.07 -1.45
CA GLN A 77 -3.94 -10.10 -1.23
C GLN A 77 -3.23 -11.24 -1.98
N ASP A 78 -3.67 -11.54 -3.20
CA ASP A 78 -3.06 -12.54 -4.09
C ASP A 78 -1.99 -11.95 -5.04
N GLY A 79 -1.81 -10.62 -5.01
CA GLY A 79 -0.82 -9.90 -5.79
C GLY A 79 -1.32 -9.46 -7.16
N VAL A 80 -2.60 -9.62 -7.46
CA VAL A 80 -3.24 -9.17 -8.71
C VAL A 80 -4.54 -8.45 -8.36
N VAL A 81 -4.86 -7.37 -9.08
CA VAL A 81 -6.20 -6.76 -9.01
C VAL A 81 -7.06 -7.38 -10.10
N ASP A 82 -8.06 -8.18 -9.73
CA ASP A 82 -8.95 -8.83 -10.68
C ASP A 82 -10.41 -8.96 -10.18
N GLY A 83 -11.22 -9.75 -10.89
CA GLY A 83 -12.64 -9.92 -10.58
C GLY A 83 -12.92 -10.68 -9.28
N LEU A 84 -11.94 -11.38 -8.73
CA LEU A 84 -12.07 -12.09 -7.46
C LEU A 84 -12.09 -11.12 -6.27
N ASP A 85 -11.37 -10.00 -6.36
CA ASP A 85 -11.40 -8.93 -5.35
C ASP A 85 -12.81 -8.34 -5.20
N TYR A 86 -13.51 -8.20 -6.32
CA TYR A 86 -14.87 -7.64 -6.33
C TYR A 86 -15.85 -8.48 -5.52
N ASN A 87 -15.68 -9.80 -5.43
CA ASN A 87 -16.59 -10.65 -4.64
C ASN A 87 -16.55 -10.30 -3.15
N ASP A 88 -15.36 -10.00 -2.63
CA ASP A 88 -15.18 -9.60 -1.23
C ASP A 88 -15.80 -8.23 -0.99
N TRP A 89 -15.56 -7.29 -1.90
CA TRP A 89 -16.17 -5.95 -1.85
C TRP A 89 -17.71 -6.01 -1.92
N GLU A 90 -18.25 -6.79 -2.86
CA GLU A 90 -19.71 -6.92 -3.06
C GLU A 90 -20.39 -7.49 -1.82
N LEU A 91 -19.78 -8.49 -1.16
CA LEU A 91 -20.29 -9.07 0.07
C LEU A 91 -20.39 -8.01 1.18
N ASP A 92 -19.34 -7.22 1.37
CA ASP A 92 -19.29 -6.20 2.41
C ASP A 92 -20.22 -5.01 2.12
N ASN A 93 -20.28 -4.55 0.87
CA ASN A 93 -21.22 -3.52 0.44
C ASN A 93 -22.68 -3.96 0.67
N ASN A 94 -23.04 -5.20 0.32
CA ASN A 94 -24.39 -5.73 0.55
C ASN A 94 -24.74 -5.87 2.05
N ASN A 95 -23.73 -6.01 2.91
CA ASN A 95 -23.89 -6.07 4.36
C ASN A 95 -23.82 -4.69 5.04
N PHE A 96 -23.61 -3.61 4.27
CA PHE A 96 -23.37 -2.27 4.79
C PHE A 96 -22.20 -2.24 5.80
N SER A 97 -21.15 -2.99 5.50
CA SER A 97 -19.94 -3.06 6.34
C SER A 97 -19.34 -1.66 6.50
N ALA A 98 -18.93 -1.34 7.73
CA ALA A 98 -18.33 -0.06 8.07
C ALA A 98 -17.27 -0.24 9.16
N GLY A 99 -16.18 0.53 9.07
CA GLY A 99 -15.01 0.42 9.93
C GLY A 99 -13.74 0.18 9.13
N TYR A 100 -12.77 -0.52 9.74
CA TYR A 100 -11.48 -0.79 9.11
C TYR A 100 -11.54 -2.11 8.33
N PHE A 101 -12.02 -2.05 7.09
CA PHE A 101 -12.12 -3.19 6.19
C PHE A 101 -11.14 -3.06 5.01
N SER A 102 -10.70 -4.19 4.44
CA SER A 102 -9.91 -4.19 3.19
C SER A 102 -10.76 -3.71 2.01
N THR A 103 -12.06 -3.90 2.07
CA THR A 103 -13.05 -3.52 1.06
C THR A 103 -13.39 -2.02 1.09
N ASP A 104 -13.13 -1.30 2.19
CA ASP A 104 -13.15 0.17 2.21
C ASP A 104 -11.90 0.66 1.48
N LEU A 105 -12.03 1.00 0.19
CA LEU A 105 -10.90 1.33 -0.68
C LEU A 105 -10.48 2.79 -0.54
N ASN A 106 -11.43 3.69 -0.28
CA ASN A 106 -11.16 5.12 -0.17
C ASN A 106 -10.76 5.54 1.27
N GLY A 107 -10.97 4.66 2.26
CA GLY A 107 -10.63 4.85 3.67
C GLY A 107 -11.56 5.79 4.43
N ASP A 108 -12.80 6.00 3.96
CA ASP A 108 -13.79 6.87 4.61
C ASP A 108 -14.57 6.16 5.74
N GLY A 109 -14.35 4.85 5.90
CA GLY A 109 -14.94 4.02 6.94
C GLY A 109 -16.26 3.35 6.53
N ILE A 110 -16.69 3.47 5.28
CA ILE A 110 -17.90 2.84 4.74
C ILE A 110 -17.53 2.07 3.48
N VAL A 111 -17.99 0.81 3.36
CA VAL A 111 -17.88 0.05 2.12
C VAL A 111 -19.08 0.38 1.25
N ASP A 112 -18.88 1.19 0.22
CA ASP A 112 -19.95 1.61 -0.69
C ASP A 112 -19.44 2.01 -2.09
N GLY A 113 -20.37 2.32 -3.01
CA GLY A 113 -20.01 2.62 -4.40
C GLY A 113 -19.06 3.82 -4.60
N LEU A 114 -18.82 4.65 -3.57
CA LEU A 114 -17.83 5.72 -3.58
C LEU A 114 -16.39 5.18 -3.44
N ASP A 115 -16.21 3.92 -3.06
CA ASP A 115 -14.90 3.24 -3.06
C ASP A 115 -14.23 3.23 -4.43
N PHE A 116 -15.03 3.23 -5.51
CA PHE A 116 -14.53 3.26 -6.89
C PHE A 116 -14.25 4.67 -7.41
N TYR A 117 -14.60 5.72 -6.65
CA TYR A 117 -14.37 7.09 -7.04
C TYR A 117 -13.07 7.63 -6.44
N SER A 118 -12.06 7.80 -7.29
CA SER A 118 -10.86 8.58 -6.97
C SER A 118 -11.13 10.09 -7.15
N GLY A 119 -11.96 10.66 -6.28
CA GLY A 119 -12.30 12.09 -6.27
C GLY A 119 -11.23 12.99 -5.62
N LYS A 120 -9.94 12.70 -5.79
CA LYS A 120 -8.81 13.55 -5.39
C LYS A 120 -7.73 13.56 -6.45
#